data_AF-A0A1S3Y366-F1
#
_entry.id   AF-A0A1S3Y366-F1
#
_cell.length_a   1.000
_cell.length_b   1.000
_cell.length_c   1.000
_cell.angle_alpha   90.00
_cell.angle_beta   90.00
_cell.angle_gamma   90.00
#
_symmetry.space_group_name_H-M   'P 1'
#
loop_
_entity.id
_entity.type
_entity.pdbx_description
1 polymer ?
#
loop_
_entity_poly.entity_id
_entity_poly.type
_entity_poly.pdbx_seq_one_letter_code
_entity_poly.pdbx_strand_id
1 'polypeptide(L)'
;MGDSDLIIRRAQREWETRDVKLIPCRQHVEDLSRWFKSVEFRYIPRCHNELADALATLASMLPYPSNARIDPLEIQIRERHGYCNTGKAEPNIQPWYDDIKRFLKTKEYPE
;
A
#
# COMPACT_ATOMS: atom_id res chain seq x y z
N MET A 1 2.83 9.70 -4.28
CA MET A 1 3.15 9.28 -2.89
C MET A 1 3.58 7.82 -2.93
N GLY A 2 4.39 7.35 -1.98
CA GLY A 2 4.77 5.94 -1.89
C GLY A 2 5.45 5.63 -0.54
N ASP A 3 5.66 4.35 -0.25
CA ASP A 3 6.22 3.86 1.01
C ASP A 3 7.70 3.46 0.91
N SER A 4 8.29 3.56 -0.28
CA SER A 4 9.72 3.31 -0.50
C SER A 4 10.53 4.59 -0.39
N ASP A 5 11.12 4.83 0.78
CA ASP A 5 11.98 6.00 1.04
C ASP A 5 13.14 6.09 0.03
N LEU A 6 13.78 4.95 -0.29
CA LEU A 6 14.87 4.89 -1.27
C LEU A 6 14.45 5.39 -2.66
N ILE A 7 13.31 4.93 -3.16
CA ILE A 7 12.82 5.31 -4.50
C ILE A 7 12.43 6.77 -4.52
N ILE A 8 11.86 7.29 -3.43
CA ILE A 8 11.44 8.68 -3.32
C ILE A 8 12.65 9.62 -3.31
N ARG A 9 13.66 9.36 -2.47
CA ARG A 9 14.89 10.16 -2.43
C ARG A 9 15.60 10.18 -3.78
N ARG A 10 15.58 9.04 -4.48
CA ARG A 10 16.15 8.95 -5.82
C ARG A 10 15.35 9.74 -6.86
N ALA A 11 14.02 9.69 -6.81
CA ALA A 11 13.17 10.48 -7.70
C ALA A 11 13.32 12.00 -7.45
N GLN A 12 13.57 12.40 -6.20
CA GLN A 12 13.90 13.76 -5.80
C GLN A 12 15.33 14.19 -6.17
N ARG A 13 16.12 13.30 -6.77
CA ARG A 13 17.54 13.51 -7.11
C ARG A 13 18.45 13.76 -5.91
N GLU A 14 18.00 13.41 -4.71
CA GLU A 14 18.84 13.49 -3.51
C GLU A 14 19.92 12.40 -3.54
N TRP A 15 19.60 11.24 -4.10
CA TRP A 15 20.45 10.05 -4.10
C TRP A 15 20.66 9.51 -5.52
N GLU A 16 21.89 9.15 -5.86
CA GLU A 16 22.23 8.50 -7.13
C GLU A 16 22.18 6.96 -7.03
N THR A 17 21.76 6.28 -8.10
CA THR A 17 21.92 4.82 -8.19
C THR A 17 23.18 4.48 -8.94
N ARG A 18 23.86 3.42 -8.48
CA ARG A 18 24.93 2.75 -9.23
C ARG A 18 24.47 1.44 -9.86
N ASP A 19 23.24 1.01 -9.57
CA ASP A 19 22.69 -0.22 -10.14
C ASP A 19 22.25 0.01 -11.59
N VAL A 20 22.96 -0.65 -12.50
CA VAL A 20 22.74 -0.58 -13.95
C VAL A 20 21.30 -0.97 -14.31
N LYS A 21 20.67 -1.90 -13.59
CA LYS A 21 19.30 -2.35 -13.86
C LYS A 21 18.27 -1.26 -13.61
N LEU A 22 18.57 -0.33 -12.71
CA LEU A 22 17.64 0.71 -12.33
C LEU A 22 17.86 2.01 -13.09
N ILE A 23 18.97 2.17 -13.83
CA ILE A 23 19.23 3.37 -14.65
C ILE A 23 18.08 3.62 -15.65
N PRO A 24 17.59 2.61 -16.41
CA PRO A 24 16.47 2.81 -17.33
C PRO A 24 15.20 3.29 -16.63
N CYS A 25 14.88 2.75 -15.45
CA CYS A 25 13.71 3.17 -14.67
C CYS A 25 13.75 4.66 -14.32
N ARG A 26 14.94 5.19 -13.99
CA ARG A 26 15.10 6.63 -13.71
C ARG A 26 14.83 7.48 -14.96
N GLN A 27 15.37 7.09 -16.11
CA GLN A 27 15.15 7.80 -17.36
C GLN A 27 13.65 7.84 -17.71
N HIS A 28 12.95 6.71 -17.57
CA HIS A 28 11.51 6.66 -17.79
C HIS A 28 10.73 7.58 -16.85
N VAL A 29 11.07 7.64 -15.56
CA VAL A 29 10.42 8.55 -14.61
C VAL A 29 10.68 10.01 -14.97
N GLU A 30 11.90 10.36 -15.39
CA GLU A 30 12.25 11.71 -15.83
C GLU A 30 11.49 12.11 -17.11
N ASP A 31 11.41 11.22 -18.10
CA ASP A 31 10.66 11.46 -19.34
C ASP A 31 9.17 11.62 -19.07
N LEU A 32 8.58 10.74 -18.25
CA LEU A 32 7.18 10.85 -17.81
C LEU A 32 6.92 12.17 -17.08
N SER A 33 7.86 12.63 -16.24
CA SER A 33 7.71 13.87 -15.48
C SER A 33 7.60 15.10 -16.39
N ARG A 34 8.19 15.07 -17.61
CA ARG A 34 8.10 16.17 -18.59
C ARG A 34 6.69 16.39 -19.13
N TRP A 35 5.81 15.40 -19.03
CA TRP A 35 4.43 15.50 -19.50
C TRP A 35 3.54 16.28 -18.51
N PHE A 36 4.01 16.51 -17.29
CA PHE A 36 3.27 17.21 -16.26
C PHE A 36 3.88 18.59 -16.00
N LYS A 37 3.05 19.57 -15.61
CA LYS A 37 3.52 20.91 -15.24
C LYS A 37 4.45 20.88 -14.02
N SER A 38 4.14 20.02 -13.07
CA SER A 38 4.96 19.74 -11.90
C SER A 38 4.63 18.34 -11.36
N VAL A 39 5.64 17.68 -10.80
CA VAL A 39 5.51 16.37 -10.14
C VAL A 39 6.17 16.46 -8.78
N GLU A 40 5.51 15.92 -7.76
CA GLU A 40 6.02 15.88 -6.41
C GLU A 40 6.05 14.43 -5.89
N PHE A 41 7.19 14.04 -5.32
CA PHE A 41 7.36 12.74 -4.70
C PHE A 41 7.32 12.92 -3.18
N ARG A 42 6.44 12.19 -2.50
CA ARG A 42 6.24 12.24 -1.04
C ARG A 42 6.20 10.84 -0.45
N TYR A 43 6.89 10.69 0.68
CA TYR A 43 6.86 9.48 1.49
C TYR A 43 5.57 9.43 2.30
N ILE A 44 4.96 8.24 2.35
CA ILE A 44 3.84 7.91 3.20
C ILE A 44 4.12 6.57 3.90
N PRO A 45 3.70 6.38 5.17
CA PRO A 45 3.82 5.09 5.83
C PRO A 45 3.05 4.00 5.06
N ARG A 46 3.50 2.76 5.16
CA ARG A 46 2.92 1.61 4.45
C ARG A 46 1.40 1.43 4.70
N CYS A 47 0.91 1.70 5.91
CA CYS A 47 -0.53 1.69 6.23
C CYS A 47 -1.35 2.74 5.48
N HIS A 48 -0.72 3.73 4.84
CA HIS A 48 -1.38 4.69 3.96
C HIS A 48 -1.21 4.34 2.48
N ASN A 49 -0.44 3.29 2.16
CA ASN A 49 -0.21 2.79 0.79
C ASN A 49 -0.93 1.46 0.53
N GLU A 50 -1.88 1.07 1.40
CA GLU A 50 -2.52 -0.26 1.41
C GLU A 50 -3.11 -0.67 0.05
N LEU A 51 -3.72 0.26 -0.69
CA LEU A 51 -4.28 -0.04 -1.99
C LEU A 51 -3.19 -0.43 -3.01
N ALA A 52 -2.10 0.34 -3.07
CA ALA A 52 -0.99 0.04 -3.99
C ALA A 52 -0.30 -1.27 -3.63
N ASP A 53 -0.14 -1.54 -2.32
CA ASP A 53 0.41 -2.78 -1.80
C ASP A 53 -0.46 -4.00 -2.12
N ALA A 54 -1.77 -3.88 -1.95
CA ALA A 54 -2.72 -4.92 -2.30
C ALA A 54 -2.65 -5.23 -3.81
N LEU A 55 -2.60 -4.19 -4.66
CA LEU A 55 -2.47 -4.36 -6.10
C LEU A 55 -1.13 -5.00 -6.49
N ALA A 56 -0.01 -4.58 -5.89
CA ALA A 56 1.30 -5.18 -6.13
C ALA A 56 1.34 -6.65 -5.69
N THR A 57 0.67 -6.97 -4.58
CA THR A 57 0.53 -8.35 -4.08
C THR A 57 -0.31 -9.20 -5.02
N LEU A 58 -1.45 -8.69 -5.50
CA LEU A 58 -2.26 -9.39 -6.49
C LEU A 58 -1.47 -9.62 -7.79
N ALA A 59 -0.76 -8.59 -8.27
CA ALA A 59 0.06 -8.69 -9.48
C ALA A 59 1.19 -9.71 -9.34
N SER A 60 1.77 -9.88 -8.15
CA SER A 60 2.83 -10.87 -7.91
C SER A 60 2.30 -12.31 -7.79
N MET A 61 1.04 -12.47 -7.37
CA MET A 61 0.36 -13.76 -7.32
C MET A 61 -0.12 -14.24 -8.69
N LEU A 62 -0.36 -13.30 -9.61
CA LEU A 62 -0.78 -13.64 -10.96
C LEU A 62 0.41 -14.26 -11.72
N PRO A 63 0.27 -15.48 -12.26
CA PRO A 63 1.26 -15.98 -13.21
C PRO A 63 1.29 -15.01 -14.39
N TYR A 64 2.48 -14.72 -14.93
CA TYR A 64 2.62 -13.95 -16.16
C TYR A 64 2.61 -14.92 -17.34
N PRO A 65 1.46 -15.26 -17.95
CA PRO A 65 1.46 -16.01 -19.20
C PRO A 65 2.11 -15.10 -20.25
N SER A 66 3.18 -15.56 -20.89
CA SER A 66 3.98 -14.76 -21.83
C SER A 66 3.16 -14.13 -22.98
N ASN A 67 1.91 -14.59 -23.18
CA ASN A 67 1.08 -14.28 -24.33
C ASN A 67 -0.38 -13.92 -23.98
N ALA A 68 -0.78 -13.78 -22.71
CA ALA A 68 -2.19 -13.48 -22.41
C ALA A 68 -2.45 -11.97 -22.41
N ARG A 69 -3.57 -11.58 -23.03
CA ARG A 69 -4.16 -10.26 -22.84
C ARG A 69 -4.57 -10.13 -21.38
N ILE A 70 -3.96 -9.18 -20.67
CA ILE A 70 -4.40 -8.79 -19.33
C ILE A 70 -5.59 -7.87 -19.53
N ASP A 71 -6.78 -8.34 -19.19
CA ASP A 71 -7.96 -7.48 -19.20
C ASP A 71 -7.77 -6.37 -18.14
N PRO A 72 -8.09 -5.10 -18.47
CA PRO A 72 -7.96 -4.01 -17.52
C PRO A 72 -8.78 -4.27 -16.25
N LEU A 73 -8.15 -4.13 -15.08
CA LEU A 73 -8.85 -4.18 -13.80
C LEU A 73 -9.59 -2.86 -13.57
N GLU A 74 -10.93 -2.91 -13.51
CA GLU A 74 -11.74 -1.74 -13.21
C GLU A 74 -11.86 -1.52 -11.69
N ILE A 75 -11.35 -0.38 -11.21
CA ILE A 75 -11.41 -0.01 -9.79
C ILE A 75 -12.54 1.01 -9.61
N GLN A 76 -13.60 0.62 -8.90
CA GLN A 76 -14.68 1.54 -8.54
C GLN A 76 -14.44 2.13 -7.15
N ILE A 77 -14.22 3.45 -7.10
CA ILE A 77 -14.14 4.19 -5.84
C ILE A 77 -15.56 4.51 -5.39
N ARG A 78 -16.02 3.87 -4.31
CA ARG A 78 -17.33 4.19 -3.71
C ARG A 78 -17.14 5.25 -2.63
N GLU A 79 -17.80 6.40 -2.79
CA GLU A 79 -17.78 7.50 -1.79
C GLU A 79 -18.36 7.08 -0.43
N ARG A 80 -19.27 6.11 -0.45
CA ARG A 80 -19.80 5.49 0.76
C ARG A 80 -18.91 4.31 1.10
N HIS A 81 -18.31 4.33 2.30
CA HIS A 81 -17.74 3.13 2.90
C HIS A 81 -18.74 2.01 2.70
N GLY A 82 -18.36 0.99 1.90
CA GLY A 82 -19.10 -0.26 1.94
C GLY A 82 -19.06 -0.66 3.40
N TYR A 83 -20.23 -0.72 4.04
CA TYR A 83 -20.34 -1.25 5.39
C TYR A 83 -19.62 -2.58 5.33
N CYS A 84 -18.38 -2.64 5.84
CA CYS A 84 -17.67 -3.89 5.98
C CYS A 84 -18.67 -4.70 6.77
N ASN A 85 -19.19 -5.77 6.18
CA ASN A 85 -19.98 -6.71 6.93
C ASN A 85 -19.04 -7.12 8.06
N THR A 86 -19.23 -6.54 9.24
CA THR A 86 -19.22 -7.27 10.49
C THR A 86 -20.20 -8.40 10.22
N GLY A 87 -19.72 -9.43 9.52
CA GLY A 87 -20.39 -10.71 9.44
C GLY A 87 -20.73 -10.97 10.88
N LYS A 88 -22.05 -10.97 11.17
CA LYS A 88 -22.61 -10.93 12.52
C LYS A 88 -21.64 -11.68 13.39
N ALA A 89 -20.90 -10.96 14.23
CA ALA A 89 -20.05 -11.62 15.18
C ALA A 89 -21.06 -12.47 15.95
N GLU A 90 -21.03 -13.78 15.72
CA GLU A 90 -21.54 -14.75 16.66
C GLU A 90 -21.08 -14.23 18.02
N PRO A 91 -21.97 -14.16 19.03
CA PRO A 91 -21.63 -13.55 20.31
C PRO A 91 -20.34 -14.21 20.77
N ASN A 92 -19.22 -13.51 20.57
CA ASN A 92 -17.93 -14.12 20.69
C ASN A 92 -17.69 -14.10 22.19
N ILE A 93 -18.00 -15.22 22.82
CA ILE A 93 -17.75 -15.51 24.22
C ILE A 93 -16.23 -15.68 24.36
N GLN A 94 -15.45 -14.65 24.00
CA GLN A 94 -14.01 -14.70 24.07
C GLN A 94 -13.54 -13.72 25.14
N PRO A 95 -13.19 -14.24 26.34
CA PRO A 95 -12.86 -13.44 27.53
C PRO A 95 -11.73 -12.44 27.30
N TRP A 96 -10.80 -12.74 26.38
CA TRP A 96 -9.63 -11.91 26.12
C TRP A 96 -9.96 -10.49 25.70
N TYR A 97 -11.10 -10.26 25.03
CA TYR A 97 -11.47 -8.91 24.59
C TYR A 97 -11.82 -8.00 25.77
N ASP A 98 -12.52 -8.55 26.77
CA ASP A 98 -12.86 -7.84 27.99
C ASP A 98 -11.62 -7.63 28.87
N ASP A 99 -10.72 -8.62 28.91
CA ASP A 99 -9.43 -8.50 29.60
C ASP A 99 -8.54 -7.40 29.01
N ILE A 100 -8.45 -7.30 27.68
CA ILE A 100 -7.70 -6.23 27.01
C ILE A 100 -8.36 -4.88 27.26
N LYS A 101 -9.70 -4.78 27.18
CA LYS A 101 -10.41 -3.54 27.51
C LYS A 101 -10.17 -3.11 28.95
N ARG A 102 -10.14 -4.04 29.89
CA ARG A 102 -9.86 -3.78 31.30
C ARG A 102 -8.44 -3.27 31.46
N PHE A 103 -7.45 -3.97 30.90
CA PHE A 103 -6.05 -3.55 30.92
C PHE A 103 -5.84 -2.15 30.34
N LEU A 104 -6.49 -1.82 29.22
CA LEU A 104 -6.38 -0.47 28.63
C LEU A 104 -6.92 0.63 29.56
N LYS A 105 -7.91 0.32 30.40
CA LYS A 105 -8.50 1.27 31.35
C LYS A 105 -7.76 1.34 32.69
N THR A 106 -7.38 0.19 33.24
CA THR A 106 -6.82 0.08 34.60
C THR A 106 -5.31 -0.05 34.62
N LYS A 107 -4.67 -0.37 33.48
CA LYS A 107 -3.23 -0.72 33.36
C LYS A 107 -2.81 -1.92 34.23
N GLU A 108 -3.78 -2.70 34.69
CA GLU A 108 -3.57 -3.90 35.52
C GLU A 108 -3.88 -5.15 34.71
N TYR A 109 -3.03 -6.16 34.83
CA TYR A 109 -3.25 -7.46 34.18
C TYR A 109 -4.32 -8.27 34.94
N PRO A 110 -5.17 -9.04 34.23
CA PRO A 110 -6.00 -10.06 34.88
C PRO A 110 -5.10 -11.14 35.50
N GLU A 111 -5.54 -11.71 36.63
CA GLU A 111 -4.91 -12.90 37.26
C GLU A 111 -5.15 -14.18 36.45
#